data_AF-A0A8R1EJK1-F1
#
_entry.id   AF-A0A8R1EJK1-F1
#
_cell.length_a   1.000
_cell.length_b   1.000
_cell.length_c   1.000
_cell.angle_alpha   90.00
_cell.angle_beta   90.00
_cell.angle_gamma   90.00
#
_symmetry.space_group_name_H-M   'P 1'
#
loop_
_entity.id
_entity.type
_entity.pdbx_description
1 polymer ?
#
loop_
_entity_poly.entity_id
_entity_poly.type
_entity_poly.pdbx_seq_one_letter_code
_entity_poly.pdbx_strand_id
1 'polypeptide(L)'
;MWFEQFYSGVITTAFVAGACYMSYPFNKWDVGRAYRRNYCTPQRVELSKRDHRLTGNQYQIAGLDAFPENFGYNATKLVRIIANIFFLPFFKG
;
A
#
# COMPACT_ATOMS: atom_id res chain seq x y z
N MET A 1 38.10 -29.46 -24.05
CA MET A 1 37.02 -30.08 -24.87
C MET A 1 35.71 -29.33 -24.64
N TRP A 2 34.75 -29.35 -25.57
CA TRP A 2 33.52 -28.52 -25.50
C TRP A 2 32.67 -28.71 -24.22
N PHE A 3 32.71 -29.91 -23.62
CA PHE A 3 32.01 -30.20 -22.37
C PHE A 3 32.57 -29.46 -21.15
N GLU A 4 33.83 -29.04 -21.15
CA GLU A 4 34.42 -28.27 -20.03
C GLU A 4 33.83 -26.86 -19.95
N GLN A 5 33.39 -26.30 -21.08
CA GLN A 5 32.70 -25.02 -21.13
C GLN A 5 31.28 -25.12 -20.54
N PHE A 6 30.67 -26.30 -20.53
CA PHE A 6 29.35 -26.51 -19.95
C PHE A 6 29.35 -26.26 -18.44
N TYR A 7 30.41 -26.66 -17.72
CA TYR A 7 30.55 -26.37 -16.29
C TYR A 7 30.60 -24.87 -16.02
N SER A 8 31.36 -24.12 -16.81
CA SER A 8 31.42 -22.66 -16.72
C SER A 8 30.04 -22.02 -16.98
N GLY A 9 29.32 -22.52 -17.98
CA GLY A 9 27.95 -22.08 -18.31
C GLY A 9 26.91 -22.36 -17.22
N VAL A 10 26.98 -23.54 -16.59
CA VAL A 10 26.10 -23.90 -15.46
C VAL A 10 26.38 -23.02 -14.25
N ILE A 11 27.66 -22.81 -13.91
CA ILE A 11 28.06 -21.96 -12.79
C ILE A 11 27.58 -20.52 -13.01
N THR A 12 27.85 -19.94 -14.18
CA THR A 12 27.41 -18.57 -14.50
C THR A 12 25.89 -18.44 -14.45
N THR A 13 25.17 -19.39 -15.03
CA THR A 13 23.69 -19.39 -15.00
C THR A 13 23.16 -19.52 -13.57
N ALA A 14 23.77 -20.35 -12.74
CA ALA A 14 23.39 -20.49 -11.33
C ALA A 14 23.57 -19.18 -10.55
N PHE A 15 24.67 -18.45 -10.77
CA PHE A 15 24.89 -17.15 -10.15
C PHE A 15 23.90 -16.10 -10.63
N VAL A 16 23.64 -16.03 -11.94
CA VAL A 16 22.66 -15.09 -12.50
C VAL A 16 21.26 -15.40 -11.98
N ALA A 17 20.86 -16.67 -11.99
CA ALA A 17 19.59 -17.11 -11.44
C ALA A 17 19.50 -16.74 -9.95
N GLY A 18 20.54 -17.06 -9.17
CA GLY A 18 20.65 -16.67 -7.78
C GLY A 18 20.37 -15.19 -7.59
N ALA A 19 21.11 -14.32 -8.28
CA ALA A 19 20.94 -12.87 -8.19
C ALA A 19 19.52 -12.40 -8.53
N CYS A 20 18.88 -12.96 -9.55
CA CYS A 20 17.49 -12.64 -9.92
C CYS A 20 16.50 -13.04 -8.83
N TYR A 21 16.66 -14.24 -8.24
CA TYR A 21 15.74 -14.76 -7.24
C TYR A 21 15.98 -14.21 -5.82
N MET A 22 17.17 -13.67 -5.52
CA MET A 22 17.49 -13.09 -4.20
C MET A 22 16.57 -11.92 -3.81
N SER A 23 15.94 -11.25 -4.79
CA SER A 23 14.99 -10.18 -4.51
C SER A 23 13.79 -10.63 -3.66
N TYR A 24 13.36 -11.88 -3.81
CA TYR A 24 12.21 -12.43 -3.08
C TYR A 24 12.45 -12.57 -1.56
N PRO A 25 13.48 -13.30 -1.08
CA PRO A 25 13.72 -13.46 0.35
C PRO A 25 13.98 -12.12 1.05
N PHE A 26 14.72 -11.20 0.42
CA PHE A 26 14.95 -9.88 0.99
C PHE A 26 13.67 -9.07 1.18
N ASN A 27 12.75 -9.10 0.21
CA ASN A 27 11.46 -8.40 0.34
C ASN A 27 10.61 -8.97 1.48
N LYS A 28 10.62 -10.30 1.63
CA LYS A 28 9.86 -10.99 2.67
C LYS A 28 10.41 -10.69 4.07
N TRP A 29 11.73 -10.59 4.22
CA TRP A 29 12.36 -10.25 5.50
C TRP A 29 12.22 -8.79 5.89
N ASP A 30 12.32 -7.86 4.94
CA ASP A 30 12.23 -6.41 5.20
C ASP A 30 10.78 -5.96 5.45
N VAL A 31 9.86 -6.36 4.57
CA VAL A 31 8.51 -5.78 4.50
C VAL A 31 7.41 -6.79 4.82
N GLY A 32 7.74 -8.09 4.94
CA GLY A 32 6.75 -9.16 5.14
C GLY A 32 5.94 -9.51 3.88
N ARG A 33 6.29 -8.96 2.71
CA ARG A 33 5.56 -9.15 1.44
C ARG A 33 6.45 -9.82 0.40
N ALA A 34 5.88 -10.72 -0.39
CA ALA A 34 6.57 -11.44 -1.46
C ALA A 34 7.07 -10.51 -2.59
N TYR A 35 6.30 -9.47 -2.92
CA TYR A 35 6.57 -8.61 -4.06
C TYR A 35 6.52 -7.14 -3.64
N ARG A 36 7.45 -6.34 -4.18
CA ARG A 36 7.43 -4.88 -4.05
C ARG A 36 6.32 -4.28 -4.92
N ARG A 37 5.82 -3.10 -4.52
CA ARG A 37 4.76 -2.41 -5.25
C ARG A 37 5.31 -1.84 -6.57
N ASN A 38 4.51 -1.93 -7.63
CA ASN A 38 4.87 -1.34 -8.92
C ASN A 38 4.42 0.13 -8.99
N TYR A 39 5.37 1.04 -9.23
CA TYR A 39 5.20 2.49 -9.30
C TYR A 39 5.20 3.06 -10.73
N CYS A 40 5.01 2.24 -11.77
CA CYS A 40 5.09 2.64 -13.18
C CYS A 40 4.16 3.79 -13.63
N THR A 41 3.29 4.31 -12.77
CA THR A 41 2.48 5.50 -13.07
C THR A 41 2.48 6.50 -11.90
N PRO A 42 2.38 7.82 -12.16
CA PRO A 42 2.32 8.84 -11.12
C PRO A 42 1.20 8.61 -10.11
N GLN A 43 0.03 8.15 -10.58
CA GLN A 43 -1.12 7.86 -9.73
C GLN A 43 -0.80 6.76 -8.70
N ARG A 44 -0.03 5.73 -9.09
CA ARG A 44 0.38 4.66 -8.15
C ARG A 44 1.38 5.14 -7.12
N VAL A 45 2.24 6.09 -7.49
CA VAL A 45 3.14 6.77 -6.55
C VAL A 45 2.35 7.59 -5.54
N GLU A 46 1.37 8.38 -5.98
CA GLU A 46 0.51 9.18 -5.11
C GLU A 46 -0.30 8.33 -4.14
N LEU A 47 -0.92 7.24 -4.62
CA LEU A 47 -1.66 6.31 -3.78
C LEU A 47 -0.76 5.64 -2.73
N SER A 48 0.49 5.32 -3.09
CA SER A 48 1.43 4.73 -2.14
C SER A 48 1.89 5.75 -1.08
N LYS A 49 2.05 7.02 -1.46
CA LYS A 49 2.29 8.12 -0.50
C LYS A 49 1.09 8.32 0.42
N ARG A 50 -0.14 8.24 -0.09
CA ARG A 50 -1.37 8.28 0.71
C ARG A 50 -1.35 7.16 1.74
N ASP A 51 -1.10 5.92 1.33
CA ASP A 51 -1.07 4.77 2.23
C ASP A 51 0.01 4.94 3.32
N HIS A 52 1.21 5.40 2.94
CA HIS A 52 2.28 5.70 3.90
C HIS A 52 1.90 6.79 4.92
N ARG A 53 1.13 7.80 4.52
CA ARG A 53 0.66 8.86 5.43
C ARG A 53 -0.40 8.36 6.41
N LEU A 54 -1.18 7.35 6.03
CA LEU A 54 -2.27 6.81 6.85
C LEU A 54 -1.78 5.82 7.90
N THR A 55 -0.87 4.91 7.54
CA THR A 55 -0.43 3.80 8.39
C THR A 55 1.02 3.89 8.84
N GLY A 56 1.78 4.88 8.35
CA GLY A 56 3.23 4.98 8.56
C GLY A 56 4.05 3.96 7.75
N ASN A 57 3.41 2.99 7.09
CA ASN A 57 4.04 2.00 6.23
C ASN A 57 3.15 1.70 5.02
N GLN A 58 3.64 2.02 3.82
CA GLN A 58 2.93 1.82 2.55
C GLN A 58 2.51 0.37 2.23
N TYR A 59 3.03 -0.62 2.97
CA TYR A 59 2.70 -2.04 2.79
C TYR A 59 1.70 -2.58 3.83
N GLN A 60 1.37 -1.77 4.84
CA GLN A 60 0.32 -2.07 5.80
C GLN A 60 -1.02 -1.58 5.23
N ILE A 61 -1.91 -2.53 4.93
CA ILE A 61 -3.22 -2.23 4.35
C ILE A 61 -4.20 -1.98 5.50
N ALA A 62 -4.78 -0.78 5.53
CA ALA A 62 -5.94 -0.50 6.37
C ALA A 62 -7.19 -1.08 5.69
N GLY A 63 -7.75 -2.15 6.28
CA GLY A 63 -8.98 -2.78 5.83
C GLY A 63 -10.23 -2.05 6.33
N LEU A 64 -11.39 -2.68 6.13
CA LEU A 64 -12.67 -2.17 6.64
C LEU A 64 -12.71 -2.13 8.18
N ASP A 65 -11.91 -2.97 8.82
CA ASP A 65 -11.79 -3.07 10.28
C ASP A 65 -11.12 -1.85 10.92
N ALA A 66 -10.45 -1.02 10.12
CA ALA A 66 -9.88 0.24 10.58
C ALA A 66 -10.96 1.34 10.77
N PHE A 67 -12.18 1.11 10.27
CA PHE A 67 -13.30 2.02 10.49
C PHE A 67 -14.02 1.67 11.79
N PRO A 68 -14.26 2.63 12.69
CA PRO A 68 -15.12 2.40 13.85
C PRO A 68 -16.50 1.92 13.40
N GLU A 69 -17.07 0.92 14.07
CA GLU A 69 -18.43 0.40 13.79
C GLU A 69 -19.51 1.52 13.87
N ASN A 70 -19.19 2.60 14.58
CA ASN A 70 -20.02 3.78 14.78
C ASN A 70 -19.89 4.83 13.65
N PHE A 71 -19.22 4.52 12.53
CA PHE A 71 -19.09 5.42 11.37
C PHE A 71 -20.29 5.41 10.41
N GLY A 72 -21.36 4.68 10.75
CA GLY A 72 -22.68 5.04 10.25
C GLY A 72 -22.99 6.44 10.77
N TYR A 73 -23.16 7.42 9.87
CA TYR A 73 -23.50 8.79 10.22
C TYR A 73 -24.55 8.77 11.32
N ASN A 74 -24.16 9.14 12.54
CA ASN A 74 -25.09 9.34 13.63
C ASN A 74 -26.09 10.38 13.11
N ALA A 75 -27.29 9.95 12.70
CA ALA A 75 -28.21 10.77 11.91
C ALA A 75 -28.46 12.13 12.58
N THR A 76 -28.40 12.14 13.90
CA THR A 76 -28.40 13.30 14.79
C THR A 76 -27.32 14.34 14.47
N LYS A 77 -26.09 13.94 14.13
CA LYS A 77 -24.97 14.84 13.80
C LYS A 77 -25.15 15.49 12.42
N LEU A 78 -25.67 14.74 11.46
CA LEU A 78 -25.93 15.23 10.10
C LEU A 78 -27.17 16.15 10.09
N VAL A 79 -28.22 15.81 10.84
CA VAL A 79 -29.36 16.69 11.13
C VAL A 79 -28.91 17.97 11.84
N ARG A 80 -27.97 17.90 12.79
CA ARG A 80 -27.44 19.11 13.46
C ARG A 80 -26.68 20.04 12.51
N ILE A 81 -25.92 19.48 11.57
CA ILE A 81 -25.20 20.25 10.55
C ILE A 81 -26.19 20.89 9.58
N ILE A 82 -27.18 20.15 9.09
CA ILE A 82 -28.24 20.68 8.22
C ILE A 82 -29.05 21.77 8.95
N ALA A 83 -29.44 21.54 10.22
CA ALA A 83 -30.16 22.52 11.02
C ALA A 83 -29.34 23.81 11.25
N ASN A 84 -28.03 23.69 11.48
CA ASN A 84 -27.17 24.87 11.64
C ASN A 84 -26.96 25.66 10.33
N ILE A 85 -26.99 25.00 9.17
CA ILE A 85 -26.87 25.67 7.87
C ILE A 85 -28.19 26.36 7.48
N PHE A 86 -29.33 25.72 7.72
CA PHE A 86 -30.63 26.21 7.24
C PHE A 86 -31.42 27.05 8.26
N PHE A 87 -31.33 26.78 9.56
CA PHE A 87 -32.17 27.44 10.57
C PHE A 87 -31.47 28.54 11.39
N LEU A 88 -30.15 28.45 11.59
CA LEU A 88 -29.40 29.43 12.37
C LEU A 88 -29.27 30.85 11.77
N PRO A 89 -29.32 31.08 10.44
CA PRO A 89 -29.35 32.45 9.92
C PRO A 89 -30.71 33.15 10.13
N PHE A 90 -31.77 32.45 10.54
CA PHE A 90 -33.11 33.03 10.74
C PHE A 90 -33.36 33.58 12.15
N PHE A 91 -32.54 33.19 13.14
CA PHE A 91 -32.69 33.59 14.56
C PHE A 91 -31.67 34.64 15.03
N LYS A 92 -30.85 35.18 14.12
CA LYS A 92 -29.83 36.21 14.40
C LYS A 92 -30.21 37.61 13.88
N GLY A 93 -31.50 37.83 13.60
CA GLY A 93 -32.09 39.15 13.34
C GLY A 93 -32.43 39.86 14.63
#